data_AF-W2T6N7-F1
#
_entry.id   AF-W2T6N7-F1
#
_cell.length_a   1.000
_cell.length_b   1.000
_cell.length_c   1.000
_cell.angle_alpha   90.00
_cell.angle_beta   90.00
_cell.angle_gamma   90.00
#
_symmetry.space_group_name_H-M   'P 1'
#
loop_
_entity.id
_entity.type
_entity.pdbx_description
1 polymer ?
#
loop_
_entity_poly.entity_id
_entity_poly.type
_entity_poly.pdbx_seq_one_letter_code
_entity_poly.pdbx_strand_id
1 'polypeptide(L)'
;MRTVITLALVLFAAQASKLCLQVPCIPQAIDADFTFLVDVSNVVSANDFVKIKNWLLDFTSQLTLSKYDSQVTIYTYATSAKSYGSLSSSVNRTNLVNSINAIAHDNTSDRNLYQALVKEESEVEASSGFRYGYKHIMVVVSADAWTGTTVLGSSILAQITRKYDMVSQIFNTTNEKTENTTFSCLPSDLVVNPSKIKQQHCRSSPDNLGMTNR
;
A
#
# COMPACT_ATOMS: atom_id res chain seq x y z
N MET A 1 -8.14 51.67 57.08
CA MET A 1 -7.09 50.82 56.45
C MET A 1 -7.81 49.93 55.44
N ARG A 2 -7.97 50.41 54.21
CA ARG A 2 -7.23 50.02 53.00
C ARG A 2 -7.50 48.57 52.56
N THR A 3 -8.47 48.48 51.67
CA THR A 3 -8.82 47.42 50.71
C THR A 3 -7.61 46.78 50.02
N VAL A 4 -7.46 45.45 50.12
CA VAL A 4 -6.84 44.60 49.07
C VAL A 4 -7.40 43.17 49.23
N ILE A 5 -8.36 42.76 48.40
CA ILE A 5 -8.61 41.34 48.14
C ILE A 5 -8.61 41.19 46.63
N THR A 6 -7.44 40.89 46.09
CA THR A 6 -7.20 40.64 44.68
C THR A 6 -7.86 39.34 44.25
N LEU A 7 -8.71 39.48 43.24
CA LEU A 7 -9.36 38.46 42.44
C LEU A 7 -8.32 37.45 41.89
N ALA A 8 -8.19 36.28 42.54
CA ALA A 8 -7.39 35.17 42.02
C ALA A 8 -8.21 34.42 40.95
N LEU A 9 -8.15 34.96 39.74
CA LEU A 9 -8.65 34.35 38.51
C LEU A 9 -7.98 33.00 38.26
N VAL A 10 -8.80 31.96 38.33
CA VAL A 10 -8.82 30.74 37.51
C VAL A 10 -7.53 30.45 36.73
N LEU A 11 -6.68 29.61 37.31
CA LEU A 11 -5.63 28.85 36.62
C LEU A 11 -5.86 27.36 36.85
N PHE A 12 -6.99 26.86 36.36
CA PHE A 12 -7.12 25.45 35.99
C PHE A 12 -7.01 25.36 34.47
N ALA A 13 -5.80 25.62 33.95
CA ALA A 13 -5.47 25.26 32.59
C ALA A 13 -5.43 23.73 32.51
N ALA A 14 -6.29 23.20 31.64
CA ALA A 14 -6.54 21.80 31.38
C ALA A 14 -5.27 20.92 31.41
N GLN A 15 -5.19 20.05 32.41
CA GLN A 15 -4.51 18.77 32.20
C GLN A 15 -5.45 17.88 31.40
N ALA A 16 -5.62 18.19 30.11
CA ALA A 16 -6.02 17.18 29.16
C ALA A 16 -4.79 16.29 28.99
N SER A 17 -4.84 15.12 29.63
CA SER A 17 -3.84 14.08 29.51
C SER A 17 -3.52 13.88 28.03
N LYS A 18 -2.27 14.15 27.65
CA LYS A 18 -1.69 13.64 26.40
C LYS A 18 -1.52 12.14 26.55
N LEU A 19 -2.62 11.39 26.54
CA LEU A 19 -2.58 10.00 26.12
C LEU A 19 -2.44 10.04 24.61
N CYS A 20 -1.22 10.28 24.13
CA CYS A 20 -0.87 9.86 22.78
C CYS A 20 -0.90 8.33 22.83
N LEU A 21 -2.06 7.76 22.51
CA LEU A 21 -2.13 6.37 22.11
C LEU A 21 -1.30 6.28 20.82
N GLN A 22 0.02 6.13 20.94
CA GLN A 22 0.81 5.46 19.92
C GLN A 22 0.34 4.02 19.95
N VAL A 23 -0.82 3.78 19.35
CA VAL A 23 -1.17 2.44 18.91
C VAL A 23 -0.15 2.14 17.84
N PRO A 24 0.79 1.21 18.05
CA PRO A 24 1.55 0.69 16.92
C PRO A 24 0.51 0.28 15.89
N CYS A 25 0.68 0.67 14.63
CA CYS A 25 -0.17 0.21 13.54
C CYS A 25 0.06 -1.30 13.42
N ILE A 26 -0.59 -2.10 14.27
CA ILE A 26 -0.53 -3.56 14.19
C ILE A 26 -1.52 -3.91 13.09
N PRO A 27 -1.08 -4.44 11.94
CA PRO A 27 -1.99 -4.83 10.85
C PRO A 27 -2.86 -6.05 11.20
N GLN A 28 -2.83 -6.54 12.43
CA GLN A 28 -3.82 -7.50 12.92
C GLN A 28 -5.18 -6.80 12.98
N ALA A 29 -6.11 -7.27 12.14
CA ALA A 29 -7.45 -6.71 11.87
C ALA A 29 -7.54 -5.71 10.70
N ILE A 30 -6.76 -5.93 9.63
CA ILE A 30 -7.10 -5.33 8.32
C ILE A 30 -8.09 -6.23 7.58
N ASP A 31 -9.35 -5.84 7.59
CA ASP A 31 -10.42 -6.52 6.85
C ASP A 31 -10.47 -5.98 5.41
N ALA A 32 -9.58 -6.49 4.56
CA ALA A 32 -9.43 -6.01 3.18
C ALA A 32 -9.15 -7.12 2.15
N ASP A 33 -9.55 -6.86 0.92
CA ASP A 33 -9.12 -7.60 -0.26
C ASP A 33 -7.94 -6.86 -0.90
N PHE A 34 -6.78 -7.51 -0.93
CA PHE A 34 -5.56 -6.98 -1.54
C PHE A 34 -5.35 -7.55 -2.94
N THR A 35 -5.05 -6.67 -3.89
CA THR A 35 -4.64 -7.04 -5.23
C THR A 35 -3.26 -6.46 -5.51
N PHE A 36 -2.26 -7.32 -5.71
CA PHE A 36 -0.91 -6.90 -6.07
C PHE A 36 -0.68 -7.01 -7.58
N LEU A 37 -0.15 -5.96 -8.21
CA LEU A 37 0.35 -6.01 -9.58
C LEU A 37 1.88 -5.86 -9.54
N VAL A 38 2.60 -6.93 -9.84
CA VAL A 38 4.07 -7.00 -9.68
C VAL A 38 4.75 -6.93 -11.04
N ASP A 39 5.60 -5.92 -11.23
CA ASP A 39 6.47 -5.83 -12.39
C ASP A 39 7.53 -6.95 -12.35
N VAL A 40 7.57 -7.77 -13.39
CA VAL A 40 8.54 -8.85 -13.55
C VAL A 40 9.41 -8.67 -14.80
N SER A 41 9.45 -7.45 -15.34
CA SER A 41 10.32 -7.05 -16.45
C SER A 41 11.79 -6.90 -16.01
N ASN A 42 12.67 -6.65 -16.97
CA ASN A 42 14.09 -6.42 -16.74
C ASN A 42 14.43 -5.06 -16.09
N VAL A 43 13.46 -4.15 -15.96
CA VAL A 43 13.64 -2.90 -15.20
C VAL A 43 13.74 -3.20 -13.71
N VAL A 44 13.07 -4.27 -13.25
CA VAL A 44 13.30 -4.85 -11.93
C VAL A 44 14.53 -5.73 -12.00
N SER A 45 15.57 -5.38 -11.23
CA SER A 45 16.77 -6.23 -11.15
C SER A 45 16.44 -7.58 -10.51
N ALA A 46 17.20 -8.64 -10.83
CA ALA A 46 16.99 -9.96 -10.23
C ALA A 46 17.09 -9.91 -8.68
N ASN A 47 17.97 -9.06 -8.14
CA ASN A 47 18.11 -8.86 -6.70
C ASN A 47 16.88 -8.19 -6.09
N ASP A 48 16.35 -7.14 -6.73
CA ASP A 48 15.17 -6.46 -6.24
C ASP A 48 13.90 -7.31 -6.41
N PHE A 49 13.83 -8.13 -7.44
CA PHE A 49 12.76 -9.12 -7.59
C PHE A 49 12.73 -10.11 -6.42
N VAL A 50 13.90 -10.62 -5.97
CA VAL A 50 13.99 -11.46 -4.77
C VAL A 50 13.49 -10.71 -3.53
N LYS A 51 13.85 -9.42 -3.37
CA LYS A 51 13.35 -8.60 -2.27
C LYS A 51 11.83 -8.39 -2.32
N ILE A 52 11.27 -8.17 -3.50
CA ILE A 52 9.81 -8.03 -3.70
C ILE A 52 9.11 -9.32 -3.28
N LYS A 53 9.61 -10.49 -3.70
CA LYS A 53 9.05 -11.79 -3.28
C LYS A 53 9.11 -11.99 -1.76
N ASN A 54 10.25 -11.69 -1.15
CA ASN A 54 10.39 -11.80 0.31
C ASN A 54 9.46 -10.83 1.03
N TRP A 55 9.34 -9.59 0.55
CA TRP A 55 8.41 -8.61 1.09
C TRP A 55 6.95 -9.07 0.98
N LEU A 56 6.54 -9.68 -0.13
CA LEU A 56 5.19 -10.27 -0.27
C LEU A 56 4.95 -11.38 0.75
N LEU A 57 5.93 -12.27 0.97
CA LEU A 57 5.85 -13.32 1.98
C LEU A 57 5.74 -12.73 3.39
N ASP A 58 6.59 -11.76 3.72
CA ASP A 58 6.63 -11.12 5.04
C ASP A 58 5.35 -10.32 5.31
N PHE A 59 4.87 -9.55 4.33
CA PHE A 59 3.62 -8.79 4.42
C PHE A 59 2.44 -9.73 4.63
N THR A 60 2.29 -10.76 3.79
CA THR A 60 1.15 -11.69 3.87
C THR A 60 1.20 -12.60 5.10
N SER A 61 2.38 -12.81 5.70
CA SER A 61 2.53 -13.53 6.97
C SER A 61 1.88 -12.80 8.15
N GLN A 62 1.80 -11.47 8.08
CA GLN A 62 1.24 -10.62 9.13
C GLN A 62 -0.29 -10.48 9.04
N LEU A 63 -0.88 -10.89 7.90
CA LEU A 63 -2.33 -10.84 7.69
C LEU A 63 -3.02 -12.05 8.32
N THR A 64 -4.20 -11.83 8.90
CA THR A 64 -5.15 -12.91 9.20
C THR A 64 -5.86 -13.27 7.90
N LEU A 65 -5.55 -14.43 7.32
CA LEU A 65 -6.16 -14.87 6.05
C LEU A 65 -7.41 -15.69 6.33
N SER A 66 -8.58 -15.16 5.97
CA SER A 66 -9.85 -15.84 6.16
C SER A 66 -10.93 -15.25 5.26
N LYS A 67 -12.11 -15.87 5.24
CA LYS A 67 -13.29 -15.32 4.55
C LYS A 67 -13.79 -14.01 5.19
N TYR A 68 -13.43 -13.74 6.44
CA TYR A 68 -13.93 -12.63 7.23
C TYR A 68 -12.90 -11.53 7.49
N ASP A 69 -11.60 -11.82 7.28
CA ASP A 69 -10.49 -10.91 7.54
C ASP A 69 -9.86 -10.46 6.20
N SER A 70 -8.57 -10.76 5.95
CA SER A 70 -7.88 -10.41 4.71
C SER A 70 -7.93 -11.51 3.64
N GLN A 71 -7.97 -11.09 2.38
CA GLN A 71 -7.72 -11.95 1.22
C GLN A 71 -6.72 -11.28 0.27
N VAL A 72 -5.99 -12.08 -0.53
CA VAL A 72 -4.93 -11.60 -1.40
C VAL A 72 -5.01 -12.27 -2.77
N THR A 73 -4.88 -11.50 -3.84
CA THR A 73 -4.59 -12.01 -5.18
C THR A 73 -3.40 -11.25 -5.76
N ILE A 74 -2.65 -11.91 -6.64
CA ILE A 74 -1.41 -11.38 -7.20
C ILE A 74 -1.44 -11.59 -8.70
N TYR A 75 -1.13 -10.53 -9.43
CA TYR A 75 -0.87 -10.56 -10.85
C TYR A 75 0.55 -10.08 -11.10
N THR A 76 1.17 -10.55 -12.18
CA THR A 76 2.43 -10.01 -12.65
C THR A 76 2.27 -9.41 -14.03
N TYR A 77 3.18 -8.51 -14.40
CA TYR A 77 3.25 -7.96 -15.74
C TYR A 77 4.69 -7.79 -16.22
N ALA A 78 4.89 -8.12 -17.48
CA ALA A 78 6.07 -7.82 -18.28
C ALA A 78 5.62 -7.78 -19.76
N THR A 79 6.06 -8.71 -20.59
CA THR A 79 5.50 -8.92 -21.94
C THR A 79 4.05 -9.39 -21.90
N SER A 80 3.68 -10.22 -20.91
CA SER A 80 2.31 -10.64 -20.69
C SER A 80 1.90 -10.55 -19.22
N ALA A 81 0.60 -10.47 -18.96
CA ALA A 81 0.05 -10.51 -17.61
C ALA A 81 -0.27 -11.95 -17.16
N LYS A 82 0.12 -12.32 -15.94
CA LYS A 82 -0.13 -13.65 -15.35
C LYS A 82 -0.86 -13.51 -14.01
N SER A 83 -1.68 -14.50 -13.66
CA SER A 83 -2.45 -14.55 -12.41
C SER A 83 -1.85 -15.61 -11.49
N TYR A 84 -1.77 -15.30 -10.20
CA TYR A 84 -1.18 -16.14 -9.15
C TYR A 84 -2.18 -16.32 -8.00
N GLY A 85 -3.26 -17.03 -8.30
CA GLY A 85 -4.34 -17.35 -7.35
C GLY A 85 -5.46 -16.32 -7.32
N SER A 86 -6.56 -16.67 -6.64
CA SER A 86 -7.71 -15.79 -6.41
C SER A 86 -7.80 -15.34 -4.95
N LEU A 87 -8.57 -14.29 -4.68
CA LEU A 87 -8.88 -13.84 -3.32
C LEU A 87 -9.42 -14.99 -2.46
N SER A 88 -10.37 -15.75 -2.99
CA SER A 88 -10.98 -16.90 -2.29
C SER A 88 -9.99 -18.04 -2.03
N SER A 89 -9.01 -18.26 -2.91
CA SER A 89 -7.99 -19.31 -2.72
C SER A 89 -6.95 -18.96 -1.65
N SER A 90 -6.74 -17.65 -1.41
CA SER A 90 -5.72 -17.13 -0.50
C SER A 90 -6.03 -17.36 0.98
N VAL A 91 -7.30 -17.65 1.32
CA VAL A 91 -7.70 -18.05 2.67
C VAL A 91 -6.93 -19.29 3.14
N ASN A 92 -6.43 -20.10 2.21
CA ASN A 92 -5.44 -21.11 2.48
C ASN A 92 -4.03 -20.51 2.33
N ARG A 93 -3.35 -20.31 3.46
CA ARG A 93 -1.99 -19.76 3.52
C ARG A 93 -0.99 -20.54 2.66
N THR A 94 -1.07 -21.86 2.62
CA THR A 94 -0.18 -22.69 1.81
C THR A 94 -0.37 -22.41 0.32
N ASN A 95 -1.61 -22.22 -0.14
CA ASN A 95 -1.89 -21.85 -1.52
C ASN A 95 -1.30 -20.48 -1.86
N LEU A 96 -1.49 -19.48 -1.00
CA LEU A 96 -0.93 -18.14 -1.22
C LEU A 96 0.60 -18.15 -1.27
N VAL A 97 1.25 -18.84 -0.33
CA VAL A 97 2.72 -18.96 -0.28
C VAL A 97 3.24 -19.68 -1.52
N ASN A 98 2.57 -20.75 -1.97
CA ASN A 98 2.95 -21.45 -3.20
C ASN A 98 2.79 -20.56 -4.43
N SER A 99 1.69 -19.80 -4.53
CA SER A 99 1.48 -18.82 -5.60
C SER A 99 2.58 -17.76 -5.63
N ILE A 100 2.95 -17.18 -4.48
CA ILE A 100 4.05 -16.22 -4.39
C ILE A 100 5.37 -16.85 -4.83
N ASN A 101 5.68 -18.06 -4.34
CA ASN A 101 6.91 -18.76 -4.68
C ASN A 101 6.99 -19.13 -6.17
N ALA A 102 5.87 -19.39 -6.82
CA ALA A 102 5.78 -19.70 -8.25
C ALA A 102 6.00 -18.47 -9.17
N ILE A 103 5.99 -17.25 -8.63
CA ILE A 103 6.27 -16.04 -9.42
C ILE A 103 7.71 -16.10 -9.93
N ALA A 104 7.88 -15.95 -11.25
CA ALA A 104 9.16 -15.94 -11.94
C ALA A 104 9.49 -14.53 -12.43
N HIS A 105 10.80 -14.21 -12.47
CA HIS A 105 11.29 -12.99 -13.09
C HIS A 105 11.37 -13.22 -14.60
N ASP A 106 10.44 -12.63 -15.35
CA ASP A 106 10.37 -12.82 -16.80
C ASP A 106 11.57 -12.17 -17.51
N ASN A 107 12.12 -11.09 -16.92
CA ASN A 107 13.33 -10.42 -17.38
C ASN A 107 13.25 -9.98 -18.87
N THR A 108 12.06 -9.60 -19.33
CA THR A 108 11.83 -9.04 -20.66
C THR A 108 11.76 -7.51 -20.61
N SER A 109 11.93 -6.84 -21.76
CA SER A 109 11.92 -5.36 -21.84
C SER A 109 10.53 -4.74 -21.74
N ASP A 110 9.48 -5.49 -22.06
CA ASP A 110 8.11 -4.98 -22.10
C ASP A 110 7.50 -4.87 -20.71
N ARG A 111 6.58 -3.91 -20.55
CA ARG A 111 5.93 -3.59 -19.28
C ARG A 111 4.45 -3.34 -19.49
N ASN A 112 3.66 -4.38 -19.65
CA ASN A 112 2.26 -4.25 -20.03
C ASN A 112 1.34 -4.16 -18.80
N LEU A 113 1.47 -3.08 -18.03
CA LEU A 113 0.61 -2.82 -16.86
C LEU A 113 -0.88 -2.74 -17.25
N TYR A 114 -1.19 -2.18 -18.43
CA TYR A 114 -2.55 -2.15 -18.97
C TYR A 114 -3.16 -3.55 -19.04
N GLN A 115 -2.42 -4.55 -19.54
CA GLN A 115 -2.91 -5.92 -19.62
C GLN A 115 -3.13 -6.54 -18.24
N ALA A 116 -2.32 -6.18 -17.24
CA ALA A 116 -2.52 -6.63 -15.86
C ALA A 116 -3.83 -6.10 -15.27
N LEU A 117 -4.14 -4.82 -15.51
CA LEU A 117 -5.39 -4.20 -15.08
C LEU A 117 -6.60 -4.79 -15.80
N VAL A 118 -6.51 -5.06 -17.10
CA VAL A 118 -7.56 -5.75 -17.85
C VAL A 118 -7.80 -7.16 -17.29
N LYS A 119 -6.72 -7.89 -17.00
CA LYS A 119 -6.81 -9.24 -16.45
C LYS A 119 -7.43 -9.25 -15.06
N GLU A 120 -6.98 -8.34 -14.19
CA GLU A 120 -7.57 -8.10 -12.87
C GLU A 120 -9.06 -7.78 -12.98
N GLU A 121 -9.44 -6.84 -13.85
CA GLU A 121 -10.83 -6.43 -13.98
C GLU A 121 -11.74 -7.59 -14.40
N SER A 122 -11.22 -8.51 -15.22
CA SER A 122 -11.95 -9.69 -15.69
C SER A 122 -11.97 -10.88 -14.71
N GLU A 123 -11.05 -10.95 -13.75
CA GLU A 123 -10.86 -12.13 -12.90
C GLU A 123 -11.21 -11.87 -11.42
N VAL A 124 -11.12 -10.63 -10.97
CA VAL A 124 -11.46 -10.24 -9.59
C VAL A 124 -12.94 -9.86 -9.53
N GLU A 125 -13.76 -10.84 -9.18
CA GLU A 125 -15.21 -10.77 -9.11
C GLU A 125 -15.70 -11.43 -7.82
N ALA A 126 -17.00 -11.32 -7.51
CA ALA A 126 -17.59 -11.95 -6.33
C ALA A 126 -17.36 -13.48 -6.30
N SER A 127 -17.35 -14.13 -7.47
CA SER A 127 -17.10 -15.56 -7.64
C SER A 127 -15.67 -15.96 -7.26
N SER A 128 -14.69 -15.08 -7.45
CA SER A 128 -13.28 -15.29 -7.12
C SER A 128 -12.89 -14.75 -5.75
N GLY A 129 -13.86 -14.22 -4.99
CA GLY A 129 -13.72 -13.80 -3.60
C GLY A 129 -13.75 -12.30 -3.38
N PHE A 130 -14.10 -11.47 -4.36
CA PHE A 130 -14.25 -10.02 -4.15
C PHE A 130 -15.49 -9.72 -3.29
N ARG A 131 -15.29 -9.23 -2.05
CA ARG A 131 -16.37 -9.16 -1.04
C ARG A 131 -17.01 -7.79 -0.97
N TYR A 132 -18.34 -7.74 -1.10
CA TYR A 132 -19.10 -6.51 -0.83
C TYR A 132 -18.94 -6.05 0.63
N GLY A 133 -18.71 -4.75 0.83
CA GLY A 133 -18.60 -4.14 2.15
C GLY A 133 -17.21 -4.23 2.80
N TYR A 134 -16.24 -4.86 2.13
CA TYR A 134 -14.84 -4.89 2.55
C TYR A 134 -14.05 -3.79 1.86
N LYS A 135 -12.87 -3.44 2.42
CA LYS A 135 -11.96 -2.50 1.76
C LYS A 135 -11.21 -3.19 0.64
N HIS A 136 -11.14 -2.56 -0.53
CA HIS A 136 -10.42 -3.09 -1.68
C HIS A 136 -9.18 -2.24 -1.96
N ILE A 137 -8.00 -2.88 -1.90
CA ILE A 137 -6.71 -2.21 -2.00
C ILE A 137 -5.91 -2.81 -3.15
N MET A 138 -5.59 -2.00 -4.16
CA MET A 138 -4.65 -2.36 -5.20
C MET A 138 -3.27 -1.75 -4.91
N VAL A 139 -2.23 -2.57 -5.04
CA VAL A 139 -0.83 -2.14 -4.89
C VAL A 139 -0.05 -2.54 -6.13
N VAL A 140 0.44 -1.55 -6.87
CA VAL A 140 1.35 -1.74 -7.99
C VAL A 140 2.78 -1.69 -7.48
N VAL A 141 3.56 -2.73 -7.77
CA VAL A 141 4.96 -2.86 -7.37
C VAL A 141 5.85 -2.84 -8.60
N SER A 142 6.80 -1.90 -8.66
CA SER A 142 7.71 -1.72 -9.79
C SER A 142 9.09 -1.19 -9.34
N ALA A 143 10.04 -1.08 -10.27
CA ALA A 143 11.33 -0.44 -9.99
C ALA A 143 11.29 1.09 -10.15
N ASP A 144 10.28 1.63 -10.84
CA ASP A 144 10.09 3.06 -11.13
C ASP A 144 8.59 3.46 -11.06
N ALA A 145 8.27 4.74 -11.29
CA ALA A 145 6.89 5.28 -11.25
C ALA A 145 5.97 4.66 -12.34
N TRP A 146 4.64 4.93 -12.33
CA TRP A 146 3.63 4.36 -13.25
C TRP A 146 4.07 4.37 -14.71
N THR A 147 4.69 3.28 -15.14
CA THR A 147 5.34 3.14 -16.44
C THR A 147 5.02 1.75 -16.97
N GLY A 148 5.03 1.63 -18.29
CA GLY A 148 4.38 0.51 -18.96
C GLY A 148 3.09 0.93 -19.69
N THR A 149 2.78 0.25 -20.79
CA THR A 149 2.14 0.79 -22.00
C THR A 149 0.80 1.54 -21.79
N THR A 150 0.90 2.83 -21.45
CA THR A 150 -0.14 3.88 -21.33
C THR A 150 -1.41 3.51 -20.57
N VAL A 151 -1.39 3.67 -19.24
CA VAL A 151 -2.55 3.46 -18.35
C VAL A 151 -3.25 4.78 -17.98
N LEU A 152 -2.52 5.90 -17.96
CA LEU A 152 -3.08 7.20 -17.57
C LEU A 152 -4.14 7.67 -18.59
N GLY A 153 -5.31 8.06 -18.07
CA GLY A 153 -6.44 8.49 -18.90
C GLY A 153 -7.19 7.34 -19.62
N SER A 154 -6.79 6.09 -19.40
CA SER A 154 -7.49 4.93 -19.97
C SER A 154 -8.84 4.67 -19.27
N SER A 155 -9.78 4.08 -20.00
CA SER A 155 -11.06 3.62 -19.42
C SER A 155 -10.86 2.53 -18.38
N ILE A 156 -9.84 1.67 -18.53
CA ILE A 156 -9.53 0.62 -17.55
C ILE A 156 -9.10 1.25 -16.23
N LEU A 157 -8.22 2.25 -16.22
CA LEU A 157 -7.84 2.93 -14.97
C LEU A 157 -9.05 3.59 -14.29
N ALA A 158 -9.99 4.14 -15.08
CA ALA A 158 -11.23 4.69 -14.55
C ALA A 158 -12.16 3.62 -13.93
N GLN A 159 -12.13 2.37 -14.43
CA GLN A 159 -12.86 1.25 -13.83
C GLN A 159 -12.20 0.82 -12.51
N ILE A 160 -10.87 0.64 -12.52
CA ILE A 160 -10.07 0.26 -11.35
C ILE A 160 -10.22 1.26 -10.22
N THR A 161 -10.11 2.56 -10.50
CA THR A 161 -10.25 3.63 -9.50
C THR A 161 -11.65 3.74 -8.91
N ARG A 162 -12.68 3.16 -9.55
CA ARG A 162 -14.04 3.03 -8.99
C ARG A 162 -14.22 1.73 -8.20
N LYS A 163 -13.54 0.67 -8.61
CA LYS A 163 -13.61 -0.67 -8.00
C LYS A 163 -12.83 -0.75 -6.68
N TYR A 164 -11.73 -0.02 -6.57
CA TYR A 164 -10.83 -0.04 -5.43
C TYR A 164 -10.97 1.22 -4.56
N ASP A 165 -11.00 1.04 -3.23
CA ASP A 165 -10.96 2.16 -2.27
C ASP A 165 -9.60 2.87 -2.28
N MET A 166 -8.52 2.12 -2.58
CA MET A 166 -7.17 2.64 -2.67
C MET A 166 -6.41 1.95 -3.80
N VAL A 167 -5.74 2.77 -4.63
CA VAL A 167 -4.77 2.32 -5.62
C VAL A 167 -3.45 3.01 -5.30
N SER A 168 -2.46 2.24 -4.84
CA SER A 168 -1.15 2.76 -4.48
C SER A 168 -0.09 2.17 -5.40
N GLN A 169 0.97 2.94 -5.64
CA GLN A 169 2.19 2.43 -6.24
C GLN A 169 3.32 2.46 -5.23
N ILE A 170 4.05 1.35 -5.20
CA ILE A 170 5.27 1.16 -4.46
C ILE A 170 6.38 0.92 -5.48
N PHE A 171 7.45 1.72 -5.40
CA PHE A 171 8.62 1.49 -6.22
C PHE A 171 9.90 1.56 -5.41
N ASN A 172 10.93 0.88 -5.91
CA ASN A 172 12.23 0.88 -5.29
C ASN A 172 12.94 2.21 -5.54
N THR A 173 13.35 2.90 -4.48
CA THR A 173 14.28 4.03 -4.60
C THR A 173 15.66 3.59 -4.13
N THR A 174 16.66 3.65 -5.00
CA THR A 174 18.06 3.51 -4.61
C THR A 174 18.60 4.87 -4.15
N ASN A 175 18.99 4.97 -2.89
CA ASN A 175 19.88 6.06 -2.46
C ASN A 175 21.30 5.66 -2.85
N GLU A 176 21.92 6.40 -3.77
CA GLU A 176 23.25 6.14 -4.36
C GLU A 176 24.42 6.09 -3.32
N LYS A 177 24.15 6.23 -2.02
CA LYS A 177 25.17 6.27 -0.96
C LYS A 177 25.03 5.22 0.14
N THR A 178 24.01 4.38 0.11
CA THR A 178 23.86 3.24 1.03
C THR A 178 22.96 2.22 0.36
N GLU A 179 23.37 0.95 0.29
CA GLU A 179 22.61 -0.18 -0.28
C GLU A 179 21.30 -0.53 0.49
N ASN A 180 20.60 0.46 1.04
CA ASN A 180 19.30 0.31 1.68
C ASN A 180 18.20 0.66 0.67
N THR A 181 17.78 -0.33 -0.12
CA THR A 181 16.58 -0.24 -0.94
C THR A 181 15.36 -0.02 -0.06
N THR A 182 14.64 1.07 -0.32
CA THR A 182 13.40 1.43 0.38
C THR A 182 12.27 1.51 -0.62
N PHE A 183 11.14 0.91 -0.25
CA PHE A 183 9.89 0.98 -0.99
C PHE A 183 9.18 2.28 -0.61
N SER A 184 9.09 3.23 -1.54
CA SER A 184 8.43 4.52 -1.31
C SER A 184 6.98 4.46 -1.80
N CYS A 185 6.03 4.81 -0.93
CA CYS A 185 4.66 5.09 -1.35
C CYS A 185 4.65 6.45 -2.04
N LEU A 186 4.15 6.53 -3.28
CA LEU A 186 3.80 7.86 -3.81
C LEU A 186 2.76 8.49 -2.87
N PRO A 187 2.90 9.78 -2.53
CA PRO A 187 1.83 10.48 -1.84
C PRO A 187 0.55 10.32 -2.67
N SER A 188 -0.52 9.93 -2.01
CA SER A 188 -1.83 9.61 -2.57
C SER A 188 -2.54 10.80 -3.25
N ASP A 189 -1.83 11.90 -3.50
CA ASP A 189 -2.36 13.17 -3.98
C ASP A 189 -2.32 13.31 -5.52
N LEU A 190 -1.97 12.26 -6.26
CA LEU A 190 -1.89 12.29 -7.73
C LEU A 190 -2.62 11.13 -8.42
N VAL A 191 -3.82 10.74 -7.93
CA VAL A 191 -4.87 10.16 -8.80
C VAL A 191 -6.23 10.76 -8.43
N VAL A 192 -6.59 11.79 -9.20
CA VAL A 192 -7.91 12.36 -9.51
C VAL A 192 -9.12 11.74 -8.79
N ASN A 193 -9.59 12.38 -7.72
CA ASN A 193 -11.02 12.51 -7.44
C ASN A 193 -11.33 13.96 -7.01
N PRO A 194 -11.94 14.79 -7.89
CA PRO A 194 -12.21 16.20 -7.59
C PRO A 194 -13.40 16.43 -6.64
N SER A 195 -13.96 15.41 -5.97
CA SER A 195 -15.19 15.59 -5.19
C SER A 195 -15.13 15.20 -3.72
N LYS A 196 -14.15 14.43 -3.23
CA LYS A 196 -14.05 14.11 -1.80
C LYS A 196 -12.61 13.80 -1.44
N ILE A 197 -11.99 14.64 -0.61
CA ILE A 197 -11.05 14.26 0.46
C ILE A 197 -10.87 15.48 1.39
N LYS A 198 -11.27 15.31 2.65
CA LYS A 198 -10.76 16.10 3.78
C LYS A 198 -9.39 15.51 4.14
N GLN A 199 -8.41 16.38 4.31
CA GLN A 199 -7.01 16.07 4.59
C GLN A 199 -6.85 15.12 5.80
N GLN A 200 -6.02 14.09 5.66
CA GLN A 200 -5.34 13.46 6.79
C GLN A 200 -3.83 13.52 6.53
N HIS A 201 -3.14 14.27 7.39
CA HIS A 201 -1.72 14.58 7.35
C HIS A 201 -0.86 13.36 7.73
N CYS A 202 0.13 13.03 6.91
CA CYS A 202 1.36 12.40 7.35
C CYS A 202 2.52 13.37 7.09
N ARG A 203 2.96 14.09 8.12
CA ARG A 203 4.27 14.74 8.14
C ARG A 203 5.08 14.16 9.29
N SER A 204 6.15 13.43 8.98
CA SER A 204 7.30 13.32 9.87
C SER A 204 7.99 14.69 9.87
N SER A 205 8.04 15.33 11.03
CA SER A 205 8.90 16.51 11.24
C SER A 205 10.34 16.04 11.41
N PRO A 206 11.34 16.75 10.89
CA PRO A 206 12.73 16.51 11.27
C PRO A 206 12.92 16.95 12.74
N ASP A 207 13.49 16.07 13.55
CA ASP A 207 14.00 16.40 14.87
C ASP A 207 15.14 17.40 14.72
N ASN A 208 14.89 18.64 15.14
CA ASN A 208 15.96 19.61 15.38
C ASN A 208 15.87 20.05 16.84
N LEU A 209 16.51 19.28 17.71
CA LEU A 209 16.81 19.66 19.09
C LEU A 209 18.32 19.84 19.24
N GLY A 210 18.81 20.95 18.70
CA GLY A 210 20.04 21.57 19.17
C GLY A 210 19.71 22.58 20.26
N MET A 211 19.57 22.13 21.51
CA MET A 211 19.72 22.99 22.69
C MET A 211 20.92 22.51 23.49
N THR A 212 21.99 23.29 23.48
CA THR A 212 22.95 23.35 24.59
C THR A 212 23.02 24.80 25.06
N ASN A 213 22.46 25.02 26.25
CA ASN A 213 22.64 26.22 27.05
C ASN A 213 24.06 26.23 27.65
N ARG A 214 24.83 27.30 27.41
CA ARG A 214 25.61 28.05 28.40
C ARG A 214 25.80 29.47 27.90
#